data_AF-A0AAV1HU47-F1
#
_entry.id   AF-A0AAV1HU47-F1
#
_cell.length_a   1.000
_cell.length_b   1.000
_cell.length_c   1.000
_cell.angle_alpha   90.00
_cell.angle_beta   90.00
_cell.angle_gamma   90.00
#
_symmetry.space_group_name_H-M   'P 1'
#
loop_
_entity.id
_entity.type
_entity.pdbx_description
1 polymer ?
#
loop_
_entity_poly.entity_id
_entity_poly.type
_entity_poly.pdbx_seq_one_letter_code
_entity_poly.pdbx_strand_id
1 'polypeptide(L)'
;MIYSRYHACAICIALAAAIGAAGQGSPSQNPSIAAASSDVQLITIDLSDTPFNSVQVCWPINTLIQPGSNYSLELQAQTAVLQALTWDVSNSSLQLSTNSSFRSLYPIVAIVRLAAIHVFLLRPKSQFLHQRSKAF
;
A
#
# COMPACT_ATOMS: atom_id res chain seq x y z
N MET A 1 20.54 33.24 13.62
CA MET A 1 19.22 33.86 13.85
C MET A 1 18.20 32.76 14.03
N ILE A 2 17.50 32.82 15.16
CA ILE A 2 16.60 31.83 15.72
C ILE A 2 15.19 32.13 15.21
N TYR A 3 14.48 31.17 14.61
CA TYR A 3 13.01 31.15 14.66
C TYR A 3 12.50 29.71 14.80
N SER A 4 12.30 29.37 16.06
CA SER A 4 11.47 28.28 16.54
C SER A 4 10.00 28.54 16.15
N ARG A 5 9.32 27.52 15.63
CA ARG A 5 7.85 27.52 15.50
C ARG A 5 7.29 26.24 16.08
N TYR A 6 7.04 26.27 17.39
CA TYR A 6 6.18 25.33 18.09
C TYR A 6 4.74 25.49 17.58
N HIS A 7 4.23 24.50 16.86
CA HIS A 7 2.81 24.37 16.56
C HIS A 7 2.13 23.71 17.76
N ALA A 8 1.36 24.50 18.50
CA ALA A 8 0.45 24.05 19.53
C ALA A 8 -0.73 23.32 18.88
N CYS A 9 -0.81 22.00 19.03
CA CYS A 9 -2.02 21.25 18.69
C CYS A 9 -2.90 21.19 19.94
N ALA A 10 -4.03 21.89 19.88
CA ALA A 10 -4.99 22.01 20.97
C ALA A 10 -5.63 20.66 21.28
N ILE A 11 -5.57 20.29 22.56
CA ILE A 11 -6.27 19.14 23.14
C ILE A 11 -7.73 19.56 23.37
N CYS A 12 -8.67 18.90 22.69
CA CYS A 12 -10.09 19.00 23.01
C CYS A 12 -10.51 17.81 23.90
N ILE A 13 -10.81 18.11 25.16
CA ILE A 13 -11.50 17.22 26.10
C ILE A 13 -12.99 17.58 26.06
N ALA A 14 -13.85 16.61 25.75
CA ALA A 14 -15.26 16.51 26.14
C ALA A 14 -15.84 15.21 25.55
N LEU A 15 -16.83 14.51 26.09
CA LEU A 15 -17.53 14.43 27.36
C LEU A 15 -18.61 13.33 27.13
N ALA A 16 -19.05 12.69 28.22
CA ALA A 16 -20.32 11.98 28.38
C ALA A 16 -20.43 10.51 27.92
N ALA A 17 -20.52 9.66 28.93
CA ALA A 17 -21.17 8.35 28.91
C ALA A 17 -22.68 8.48 28.71
N ALA A 18 -23.28 7.48 28.06
CA ALA A 18 -24.68 7.13 28.23
C ALA A 18 -24.85 5.61 28.10
N ILE A 19 -25.46 5.02 29.14
CA ILE A 19 -25.88 3.63 29.25
C ILE A 19 -27.36 3.58 28.84
N GLY A 20 -27.77 2.62 28.02
CA GLY A 20 -29.18 2.44 27.67
C GLY A 20 -29.43 1.20 26.81
N ALA A 21 -30.21 0.27 27.36
CA ALA A 21 -30.47 -1.07 26.87
C ALA A 21 -31.57 -1.16 25.78
N ALA A 22 -31.56 -2.23 25.00
CA ALA A 22 -32.70 -3.14 24.74
C ALA A 22 -32.42 -3.99 23.50
N GLY A 23 -32.62 -5.30 23.63
CA GLY A 23 -32.50 -6.25 22.54
C GLY A 23 -33.56 -6.05 21.46
N GLN A 24 -33.16 -6.22 20.21
CA GLN A 24 -34.05 -6.50 19.09
C GLN A 24 -33.42 -7.62 18.25
N GLY A 25 -34.22 -8.65 17.99
CA GLY A 25 -33.80 -9.88 17.33
C GLY A 25 -33.13 -9.63 16.00
N SER A 26 -32.08 -10.39 15.73
CA SER A 26 -31.37 -10.35 14.46
C SER A 26 -32.30 -10.83 13.34
N PRO A 27 -32.71 -9.98 12.38
CA PRO A 27 -33.23 -10.50 11.14
C PRO A 27 -32.11 -11.32 10.49
N SER A 28 -32.44 -12.54 10.06
CA SER A 28 -31.57 -13.37 9.23
C SER A 28 -31.22 -12.57 7.99
N GLN A 29 -30.05 -11.92 8.03
CA GLN A 29 -29.45 -11.23 6.89
C GLN A 29 -29.11 -12.33 5.89
N ASN A 30 -30.03 -12.58 4.96
CA ASN A 30 -29.64 -13.17 3.69
C ASN A 30 -28.51 -12.28 3.17
N PRO A 31 -27.28 -12.77 3.01
CA PRO A 31 -26.21 -11.95 2.46
C PRO A 31 -26.63 -11.60 1.04
N SER A 32 -27.24 -10.43 0.89
CA SER A 32 -27.36 -9.79 -0.41
C SER A 32 -25.94 -9.62 -0.86
N ILE A 33 -25.52 -10.44 -1.83
CA ILE A 33 -24.27 -10.27 -2.53
C ILE A 33 -24.44 -8.93 -3.25
N ALA A 34 -24.06 -7.85 -2.56
CA ALA A 34 -24.04 -6.52 -3.13
C ALA A 34 -23.21 -6.64 -4.41
N ALA A 35 -23.83 -6.26 -5.54
CA ALA A 35 -23.17 -6.24 -6.83
C ALA A 35 -21.79 -5.57 -6.66
N ALA A 36 -20.73 -6.26 -7.09
CA ALA A 36 -19.36 -5.77 -6.96
C ALA A 36 -19.28 -4.36 -7.56
N SER A 37 -19.16 -3.37 -6.68
CA SER A 37 -18.94 -1.98 -7.05
C SER A 37 -17.72 -1.89 -7.98
N SER A 38 -17.82 -1.10 -9.06
CA SER A 38 -16.74 -0.82 -10.01
C SER A 38 -15.60 0.03 -9.42
N ASP A 39 -15.32 -0.14 -8.13
CA ASP A 39 -14.38 0.68 -7.36
C ASP A 39 -12.91 0.40 -7.68
N VAL A 40 -12.63 -0.72 -8.35
CA VAL A 40 -11.28 -1.05 -8.80
C VAL A 40 -10.98 -0.29 -10.09
N GLN A 41 -9.96 0.55 -10.04
CA GLN A 41 -9.49 1.32 -11.18
C GLN A 41 -8.09 0.87 -11.58
N LEU A 42 -7.78 1.04 -12.87
CA LEU A 42 -6.44 0.90 -13.42
C LEU A 42 -5.95 2.29 -13.84
N ILE A 43 -4.82 2.72 -13.31
CA ILE A 43 -4.13 3.93 -13.76
C ILE A 43 -2.80 3.55 -14.41
N THR A 44 -2.42 4.27 -15.45
CA THR A 44 -1.12 4.12 -16.12
C THR A 44 -0.37 5.43 -16.02
N ILE A 45 0.88 5.35 -15.57
CA ILE A 45 1.79 6.47 -15.40
C ILE A 45 2.96 6.24 -16.36
N ASP A 46 3.18 7.22 -17.23
CA ASP A 46 4.36 7.24 -18.09
C ASP A 46 5.55 7.78 -17.29
N LEU A 47 6.63 7.01 -17.25
CA LEU A 47 7.87 7.33 -16.54
C LEU A 47 9.05 7.43 -17.52
N SER A 48 8.77 7.58 -18.82
CA SER A 48 9.80 7.59 -19.88
C SER A 48 10.83 8.72 -19.72
N ASP A 49 10.45 9.85 -19.12
CA ASP A 49 11.36 10.98 -18.84
C ASP A 49 12.25 10.76 -17.59
N THR A 50 11.96 9.73 -16.79
CA THR A 50 12.60 9.45 -15.51
C THR A 50 13.04 7.99 -15.43
N PRO A 51 14.16 7.62 -16.08
CA PRO A 51 14.62 6.23 -16.12
C PRO A 51 15.06 5.73 -14.73
N PHE A 52 14.73 4.48 -14.42
CA PHE A 52 15.10 3.80 -13.17
C PHE A 52 15.58 2.39 -13.43
N ASN A 53 16.51 1.89 -12.61
CA ASN A 53 17.09 0.55 -12.71
C ASN A 53 16.78 -0.36 -11.52
N SER A 54 16.10 0.16 -10.51
CA SER A 54 15.72 -0.58 -9.31
C SER A 54 14.30 -0.21 -8.90
N VAL A 55 13.63 -1.14 -8.23
CA VAL A 55 12.26 -0.96 -7.73
C VAL A 55 12.25 -1.30 -6.25
N GLN A 56 11.81 -0.34 -5.43
CA GLN A 56 11.62 -0.49 -4.00
C GLN A 56 10.13 -0.42 -3.71
N VAL A 57 9.61 -1.44 -3.05
CA VAL A 57 8.17 -1.56 -2.81
C VAL A 57 7.94 -1.78 -1.33
N CYS A 58 7.16 -0.89 -0.72
CA CYS A 58 6.65 -1.08 0.62
C CYS A 58 5.37 -1.93 0.58
N TRP A 59 5.29 -2.95 1.43
CA TRP A 59 4.17 -3.88 1.55
C TRP A 59 2.86 -3.12 1.88
N PRO A 60 1.64 -3.55 1.42
CA PRO A 60 1.25 -4.80 0.75
C PRO A 60 0.94 -4.68 -0.76
N ILE A 61 1.95 -4.41 -1.59
CA ILE A 61 1.73 -4.25 -3.05
C ILE A 61 2.24 -5.49 -3.79
N ASN A 62 1.36 -6.19 -4.51
CA ASN A 62 1.78 -7.27 -5.40
C ASN A 62 2.40 -6.66 -6.66
N THR A 63 3.68 -6.87 -6.87
CA THR A 63 4.42 -6.21 -7.95
C THR A 63 4.83 -7.20 -9.02
N LEU A 64 4.48 -6.90 -10.27
CA LEU A 64 4.93 -7.61 -11.46
C LEU A 64 5.92 -6.73 -12.23
N ILE A 65 7.11 -7.24 -12.48
CA ILE A 65 8.16 -6.53 -13.21
C ILE A 65 8.19 -7.09 -14.63
N GLN A 66 7.99 -6.23 -15.63
CA GLN A 66 7.96 -6.60 -17.04
C GLN A 66 9.06 -5.83 -17.80
N PRO A 67 10.01 -6.51 -18.46
CA PRO A 67 10.91 -5.82 -19.37
C PRO A 67 10.14 -5.26 -20.56
N GLY A 68 10.45 -4.04 -20.97
CA GLY A 68 9.83 -3.35 -22.11
C GLY A 68 10.80 -2.44 -22.85
N SER A 69 10.30 -1.67 -23.81
CA SER A 69 11.07 -0.59 -24.45
C SER A 69 10.97 0.74 -23.71
N ASN A 70 9.95 0.89 -22.86
CA ASN A 70 9.58 2.15 -22.21
C ASN A 70 9.49 1.93 -20.68
N TYR A 71 9.57 3.03 -19.93
CA TYR A 71 9.38 3.04 -18.48
C TYR A 71 7.94 3.42 -18.16
N SER A 72 7.20 2.54 -17.49
CA SER A 72 5.83 2.85 -17.07
C SER A 72 5.47 2.12 -15.79
N LEU A 73 4.48 2.68 -15.09
CA LEU A 73 3.90 2.09 -13.90
C LEU A 73 2.38 1.99 -14.09
N GLU A 74 1.85 0.77 -14.04
CA GLU A 74 0.41 0.53 -14.02
C GLU A 74 0.00 0.12 -12.61
N LEU A 75 -1.03 0.76 -12.04
CA LEU A 75 -1.55 0.46 -10.70
C LEU A 75 -3.01 0.08 -10.79
N GLN A 76 -3.36 -1.08 -10.24
CA GLN A 76 -4.72 -1.58 -10.13
C GLN A 76 -5.09 -1.77 -8.66
N ALA A 77 -6.04 -0.96 -8.17
CA ALA A 77 -6.55 -1.03 -6.80
C ALA A 77 -7.89 -0.31 -6.67
N GLN A 78 -8.49 -0.35 -5.48
CA GLN A 78 -9.64 0.51 -5.16
C GLN A 78 -9.26 1.99 -5.21
N THR A 79 -10.19 2.85 -5.62
CA THR A 79 -9.98 4.32 -5.70
C THR A 79 -9.37 4.92 -4.43
N ALA A 80 -9.87 4.57 -3.24
CA ALA A 80 -9.35 5.07 -1.97
C ALA A 80 -7.91 4.60 -1.69
N VAL A 81 -7.53 3.42 -2.18
CA VAL A 81 -6.17 2.88 -2.05
C VAL A 81 -5.23 3.56 -3.04
N LEU A 82 -5.68 3.81 -4.27
CA LEU A 82 -4.91 4.56 -5.27
C LEU A 82 -4.56 5.97 -4.77
N GLN A 83 -5.47 6.64 -4.06
CA GLN A 83 -5.22 7.95 -3.45
C GLN A 83 -4.22 7.90 -2.28
N ALA A 84 -4.10 6.76 -1.61
CA ALA A 84 -3.15 6.53 -0.51
C ALA A 84 -1.76 6.09 -1.01
N LEU A 85 -1.67 5.61 -2.26
CA LEU A 85 -0.42 5.20 -2.88
C LEU A 85 0.38 6.41 -3.34
N THR A 86 1.67 6.39 -3.06
CA THR A 86 2.63 7.38 -3.51
C THR A 86 3.76 6.68 -4.25
N TRP A 87 4.24 7.31 -5.31
CA TRP A 87 5.37 6.84 -6.08
C TRP A 87 6.34 7.99 -6.33
N ASP A 88 7.64 7.68 -6.37
CA ASP A 88 8.70 8.64 -6.69
C ASP A 88 9.84 7.91 -7.39
N VAL A 89 10.54 8.60 -8.31
CA VAL A 89 11.75 8.09 -8.94
C VAL A 89 12.92 8.92 -8.45
N SER A 90 13.73 8.32 -7.58
CA SER A 90 14.89 8.98 -6.97
C SER A 90 16.09 8.04 -6.95
N ASN A 91 17.27 8.58 -7.25
CA ASN A 91 18.53 7.82 -7.33
C ASN A 91 18.44 6.58 -8.26
N SER A 92 17.78 6.73 -9.42
CA SER A 92 17.50 5.62 -10.35
C SER A 92 16.69 4.47 -9.74
N SER A 93 15.97 4.70 -8.64
CA SER A 93 15.08 3.73 -8.03
C SER A 93 13.65 4.25 -8.06
N LEU A 94 12.73 3.45 -8.60
CA LEU A 94 11.30 3.66 -8.42
C LEU A 94 10.92 3.21 -7.01
N GLN A 95 10.40 4.12 -6.20
CA GLN A 95 9.90 3.85 -4.85
C GLN A 95 8.37 3.86 -4.88
N LEU A 96 7.74 2.76 -4.47
CA LEU A 96 6.30 2.68 -4.23
C LEU A 96 6.05 2.57 -2.73
N SER A 97 5.24 3.47 -2.20
CA SER A 97 4.91 3.54 -0.79
C SER A 97 3.46 3.97 -0.57
N THR A 98 3.04 3.99 0.68
CA THR A 98 1.69 4.39 1.09
C THR A 98 1.81 5.53 2.08
N ASN A 99 1.11 6.64 1.86
CA ASN A 99 1.16 7.80 2.74
C ASN A 99 0.19 7.72 3.94
N SER A 100 -0.74 6.76 3.89
CA SER A 100 -1.82 6.60 4.86
C SER A 100 -2.24 5.15 4.99
N SER A 101 -2.88 4.81 6.11
CA SER A 101 -3.46 3.50 6.33
C SER A 101 -4.79 3.36 5.59
N PHE A 102 -4.98 2.24 4.89
CA PHE A 102 -6.23 1.91 4.20
C PHE A 102 -6.66 0.48 4.53
N ARG A 103 -7.92 0.16 4.23
CA ARG A 103 -8.43 -1.21 4.18
C ARG A 103 -8.99 -1.44 2.78
N SER A 104 -8.63 -2.55 2.18
CA SER A 104 -9.15 -2.96 0.88
C SER A 104 -9.62 -4.40 0.93
N LEU A 105 -10.70 -4.67 0.22
CA LEU A 105 -11.19 -6.03 -0.03
C LEU A 105 -10.57 -6.63 -1.30
N TYR A 106 -9.88 -5.82 -2.10
CA TYR A 106 -9.25 -6.22 -3.35
C TYR A 106 -7.72 -6.13 -3.24
N PRO A 107 -6.98 -7.00 -3.95
CA PRO A 107 -5.52 -6.92 -3.98
C PRO A 107 -5.06 -5.64 -4.68
N ILE A 108 -3.91 -5.13 -4.25
CA ILE A 108 -3.19 -4.04 -4.92
C ILE A 108 -2.20 -4.67 -5.87
N VAL A 109 -2.29 -4.34 -7.16
CA VAL A 109 -1.38 -4.84 -8.18
C VAL A 109 -0.63 -3.66 -8.80
N ALA A 110 0.69 -3.76 -8.85
CA ALA A 110 1.56 -2.82 -9.55
C ALA A 110 2.29 -3.56 -10.68
N ILE A 111 2.17 -3.09 -11.92
CA ILE A 111 2.93 -3.61 -13.05
C ILE A 111 3.96 -2.54 -13.43
N VAL A 112 5.23 -2.87 -13.24
CA VAL A 112 6.34 -1.96 -13.53
C VAL A 112 6.98 -2.41 -14.84
N ARG A 113 6.97 -1.53 -15.84
CA ARG A 113 7.69 -1.71 -17.10
C ARG A 113 8.96 -0.88 -17.11
N LEU A 114 10.03 -1.45 -17.60
CA LEU A 114 11.35 -0.84 -17.60
C LEU A 114 12.16 -1.34 -18.80
N ALA A 115 12.98 -0.46 -19.38
CA ALA A 115 13.91 -0.86 -20.43
C ALA A 115 14.86 -1.91 -19.88
N ALA A 116 14.91 -3.09 -20.51
CA ALA A 116 15.57 -4.31 -20.03
C ALA A 116 16.69 -4.09 -19.00
N ILE A 117 16.46 -4.52 -17.75
CA ILE A 117 17.42 -4.45 -16.64
C ILE A 117 17.77 -5.85 -16.15
N HIS A 118 19.05 -6.00 -15.77
CA HIS A 118 19.55 -7.10 -14.95
C HIS A 118 18.76 -7.19 -13.64
N VAL A 119 17.78 -8.08 -13.58
CA VAL A 119 16.98 -8.31 -12.37
C VAL A 119 17.87 -8.93 -11.30
N PHE A 120 18.31 -8.12 -10.33
CA PHE A 120 18.93 -8.62 -9.10
C PHE A 120 17.83 -8.94 -8.10
N LEU A 121 17.32 -10.18 -8.13
CA LEU A 121 16.41 -10.70 -7.12
C LEU A 121 17.15 -10.78 -5.77
N LEU A 122 16.97 -9.76 -4.93
CA LEU A 122 17.38 -9.81 -3.54
C LEU A 122 16.54 -10.89 -2.86
N ARG A 123 17.09 -12.11 -2.74
CA ARG A 123 16.45 -13.17 -1.97
C ARG A 123 16.23 -12.64 -0.54
N PRO A 124 15.02 -12.77 0.03
CA PRO A 124 14.85 -12.52 1.45
C PRO A 124 15.89 -13.38 2.17
N LYS A 125 16.72 -12.74 3.00
CA LYS A 125 17.67 -13.43 3.85
C LYS A 125 16.82 -14.21 4.85
N SER A 126 16.43 -15.44 4.51
CA SER A 126 15.85 -16.38 5.45
C SER A 126 16.87 -16.52 6.57
N GLN A 127 16.66 -15.76 7.64
CA GLN A 127 17.28 -16.06 8.91
C GLN A 127 16.59 -17.34 9.36
N PHE A 128 17.15 -18.47 8.91
CA PHE A 128 16.83 -19.79 9.43
C PHE A 128 17.21 -19.72 10.90
N LEU A 129 16.22 -19.39 11.73
CA LEU A 129 16.30 -19.40 13.18
C LEU A 129 16.73 -20.81 13.54
N HIS A 130 18.01 -20.95 13.87
CA HIS A 130 18.61 -22.15 14.39
C HIS A 130 18.00 -22.33 15.79
N GLN A 131 16.80 -22.91 15.86
CA GLN A 131 16.23 -23.41 17.11
C GLN A 131 17.18 -24.50 17.61
N ARG A 132 18.11 -24.10 18.48
CA ARG A 132 18.84 -25.02 19.36
C ARG A 132 17.81 -25.65 20.27
N SER A 133 17.34 -26.83 19.86
CA SER A 133 16.83 -27.85 20.76
C SER A 133 17.92 -28.15 21.79
N LYS A 134 17.74 -27.67 23.02
CA LYS A 134 18.36 -28.28 24.20
C LYS A 134 17.30 -29.19 24.79
N ALA A 135 17.35 -30.45 24.36
CA ALA A 135 16.71 -31.56 25.04
C ALA A 135 17.63 -32.02 26.17
N PHE A 136 17.03 -32.16 27.36
CA PHE A 136 17.47 -32.86 28.58
C PHE A 136 18.72 -32.34 29.32
#